data_AF-A0A7S3Q8X7-F1
#
_entry.id   AF-A0A7S3Q8X7-F1
#
_cell.length_a   1.000
_cell.length_b   1.000
_cell.length_c   1.000
_cell.angle_alpha   90.00
_cell.angle_beta   90.00
_cell.angle_gamma   90.00
#
_symmetry.space_group_name_H-M   'P 1'
#
loop_
_entity.id
_entity.type
_entity.pdbx_description
1 polymer ?
#
loop_
_entity_poly.entity_id
_entity_poly.type
_entity_poly.pdbx_seq_one_letter_code
_entity_poly.pdbx_strand_id
1 'polypeptide(L)'
;MKLIIAATLAASAAAFAPSQVAQTTSSLAAFEGEVGVQAPLGLFDPLGLLDDADQDRFDRLRYVEVKHGRIAQLAFLGNIITRAGIHLPGAIDKSGDTFDSIPDGWAAINAIPQGGLL
;
A
#
# COMPACT_ATOMS: atom_id res chain seq x y z
N MET A 1 8.38 -65.34 22.63
CA MET A 1 9.73 -64.75 22.43
C MET A 1 9.85 -63.86 21.19
N LYS A 2 9.10 -64.07 20.09
CA LYS A 2 9.20 -63.23 18.87
C LYS A 2 8.50 -61.86 18.95
N LEU A 3 7.60 -61.65 19.92
CA LEU A 3 6.84 -60.41 20.07
C LEU A 3 7.55 -59.33 20.90
N ILE A 4 8.52 -59.71 21.74
CA ILE A 4 9.22 -58.77 22.65
C ILE A 4 10.28 -57.96 21.89
N ILE A 5 10.91 -58.55 20.88
CA ILE A 5 11.94 -57.90 20.05
C ILE A 5 11.34 -56.82 19.14
N ALA A 6 10.09 -57.00 18.70
CA ALA A 6 9.40 -56.00 17.88
C ALA A 6 9.06 -54.72 18.68
N ALA A 7 8.74 -54.86 19.97
CA ALA A 7 8.37 -53.74 20.84
C ALA A 7 9.57 -52.84 21.20
N THR A 8 10.78 -53.42 21.36
CA THR A 8 11.99 -52.65 21.69
C THR A 8 12.54 -51.86 20.50
N LEU A 9 12.36 -52.36 19.28
CA LEU A 9 12.72 -51.64 18.04
C LEU A 9 11.78 -50.46 17.76
N ALA A 10 10.49 -50.60 18.03
CA ALA A 10 9.52 -49.51 17.87
C ALA A 10 9.74 -48.38 18.89
N ALA A 11 10.16 -48.72 20.12
CA ALA A 11 10.49 -47.73 21.15
C ALA A 11 11.74 -46.89 20.81
N SER A 12 12.72 -47.47 20.09
CA SER A 12 13.94 -46.74 19.70
C SER A 12 13.71 -45.76 18.55
N ALA A 13 12.65 -45.91 17.75
CA ALA A 13 12.35 -44.99 16.65
C ALA A 13 11.58 -43.74 17.12
N ALA A 14 10.75 -43.87 18.15
CA ALA A 14 9.95 -42.75 18.67
C ALA A 14 10.79 -41.73 19.48
N ALA A 15 11.92 -42.15 20.06
CA ALA A 15 12.80 -41.29 20.86
C ALA A 15 13.68 -40.34 20.03
N PHE A 16 13.78 -40.57 18.72
CA PHE A 16 14.54 -39.72 17.77
C PHE A 16 13.65 -39.00 16.77
N ALA A 17 12.34 -38.92 17.02
CA ALA A 17 11.46 -38.10 16.21
C ALA A 17 11.82 -36.60 16.43
N PRO A 18 12.08 -35.82 15.38
CA PRO A 18 12.37 -34.40 15.53
C PRO A 18 11.18 -33.71 16.20
N SER A 19 11.45 -33.02 17.31
CA SER A 19 10.47 -32.14 17.95
C SER A 19 9.97 -31.15 16.90
N GLN A 20 8.66 -31.08 16.71
CA GLN A 20 8.08 -30.06 15.84
C GLN A 20 8.31 -28.70 16.51
N VAL A 21 9.37 -28.02 16.05
CA VAL A 21 9.62 -26.62 16.38
C VAL A 21 8.41 -25.85 15.85
N ALA A 22 7.56 -25.38 16.75
CA ALA A 22 6.47 -24.50 16.40
C ALA A 22 7.06 -23.31 15.64
N GLN A 23 6.74 -23.23 14.34
CA GLN A 23 7.11 -22.09 13.52
C GLN A 23 6.33 -20.90 14.08
N THR A 24 6.99 -20.04 14.84
CA THR A 24 6.48 -18.71 15.16
C THR A 24 6.40 -17.96 13.83
N THR A 25 5.20 -17.89 13.26
CA THR A 25 4.91 -16.99 12.14
C THR A 25 5.13 -15.57 12.64
N SER A 26 6.27 -14.97 12.27
CA SER A 26 6.45 -13.53 12.41
C SER A 26 5.28 -12.84 11.69
N SER A 27 4.70 -11.80 12.30
CA SER A 27 3.55 -11.02 11.78
C SER A 27 3.73 -10.60 10.31
N LEU A 28 4.98 -10.41 9.88
CA LEU A 28 5.34 -10.13 8.48
C LEU A 28 4.93 -11.24 7.49
N ALA A 29 5.06 -12.52 7.86
CA ALA A 29 4.71 -13.64 6.98
C ALA A 29 3.20 -13.74 6.70
N ALA A 30 2.37 -13.12 7.53
CA ALA A 30 0.91 -13.10 7.34
C ALA A 30 0.49 -12.19 6.17
N PHE A 31 1.30 -11.20 5.79
CA PHE A 31 0.95 -10.19 4.80
C PHE A 31 1.74 -10.32 3.48
N GLU A 32 2.60 -11.33 3.31
CA GLU A 32 3.40 -11.53 2.09
C GLU A 32 2.54 -11.88 0.86
N GLY A 33 1.31 -12.34 1.05
CA GLY A 33 0.35 -12.63 -0.03
C GLY A 33 -0.56 -11.47 -0.42
N GLU A 34 -0.43 -10.32 0.25
CA GLU A 34 -1.36 -9.20 0.09
C GLU A 34 -1.07 -8.33 -1.14
N VAL A 35 -2.11 -7.67 -1.64
CA VAL A 35 -2.02 -6.77 -2.80
C VAL A 35 -0.97 -5.68 -2.55
N GLY A 36 -0.01 -5.51 -3.46
CA GLY A 36 1.06 -4.52 -3.35
C GLY A 36 2.42 -5.11 -3.00
N VAL A 37 2.48 -6.36 -2.55
CA VAL A 37 3.73 -7.13 -2.46
C VAL A 37 4.17 -7.49 -3.88
N GLN A 38 5.28 -6.91 -4.34
CA GLN A 38 5.81 -7.14 -5.68
C GLN A 38 7.34 -7.23 -5.67
N ALA A 39 7.88 -8.00 -6.61
CA ALA A 39 9.31 -8.02 -6.86
C ALA A 39 9.80 -6.63 -7.35
N PRO A 40 11.01 -6.19 -7.01
CA PRO A 40 12.10 -6.95 -6.37
C PRO A 40 12.08 -6.92 -4.83
N LEU A 41 11.26 -6.09 -4.20
CA LEU A 41 11.35 -5.81 -2.77
C LEU A 41 10.49 -6.72 -1.90
N GLY A 42 9.42 -7.33 -2.44
CA GLY A 42 8.49 -8.10 -1.64
C GLY A 42 7.76 -7.21 -0.63
N LEU A 43 7.55 -7.71 0.59
CA LEU A 43 6.95 -6.94 1.68
C LEU A 43 7.96 -5.91 2.20
N PHE A 44 7.74 -4.63 1.89
CA PHE A 44 8.65 -3.55 2.26
C PHE A 44 8.14 -2.77 3.47
N ASP A 45 8.66 -3.12 4.65
CA ASP A 45 8.41 -2.39 5.91
C ASP A 45 9.71 -2.20 6.71
N PRO A 46 10.56 -1.22 6.36
CA PRO A 46 11.82 -0.96 7.08
C PRO A 46 11.62 -0.27 8.44
N LEU A 47 10.41 0.22 8.73
CA LEU A 47 10.09 0.98 9.92
C LEU A 47 9.24 0.19 10.95
N GLY A 48 8.93 -1.08 10.65
CA GLY A 48 8.16 -1.96 11.54
C GLY A 48 6.74 -1.44 11.79
N LEU A 49 6.11 -0.78 10.80
CA LEU A 49 4.73 -0.29 10.94
C LEU A 49 3.73 -1.44 11.15
N LEU A 50 4.06 -2.65 10.70
CA LEU A 50 3.23 -3.84 10.74
C LEU A 50 3.56 -4.82 11.88
N ASP A 51 4.62 -4.58 12.65
CA ASP A 51 5.11 -5.54 13.66
C ASP A 51 4.03 -5.85 14.74
N ASP A 52 3.31 -4.82 15.19
CA ASP A 52 2.19 -4.89 16.15
C ASP A 52 0.85 -4.43 15.54
N ALA A 53 0.68 -4.55 14.22
CA ALA A 53 -0.53 -4.08 13.56
C ALA A 53 -1.64 -5.13 13.59
N ASP A 54 -2.77 -4.80 14.20
CA ASP A 54 -4.03 -5.54 14.03
C ASP A 54 -4.53 -5.45 12.57
N GLN A 55 -5.36 -6.39 12.14
CA GLN A 55 -5.96 -6.41 10.80
C GLN A 55 -6.64 -5.08 10.44
N ASP A 56 -7.38 -4.48 11.37
CA ASP A 56 -8.05 -3.19 11.18
C ASP A 56 -7.04 -2.04 10.90
N ARG A 57 -5.86 -2.09 11.52
CA ARG A 57 -4.80 -1.11 11.29
C ARG A 57 -4.18 -1.32 9.91
N PHE A 58 -3.97 -2.56 9.49
CA PHE A 58 -3.48 -2.89 8.16
C PHE A 58 -4.45 -2.40 7.07
N ASP A 59 -5.74 -2.70 7.20
CA ASP A 59 -6.77 -2.29 6.24
C ASP A 59 -6.88 -0.76 6.14
N ARG A 60 -6.75 -0.07 7.28
CA ARG A 60 -6.70 1.41 7.30
C ARG A 60 -5.46 1.94 6.59
N LEU A 61 -4.27 1.38 6.84
CA LEU A 61 -3.04 1.80 6.18
C LEU A 61 -3.13 1.58 4.66
N ARG A 62 -3.70 0.45 4.23
CA ARG A 62 -3.94 0.17 2.81
C ARG A 62 -4.91 1.16 2.19
N TYR A 63 -6.00 1.48 2.88
CA TYR A 63 -6.96 2.48 2.40
C TYR A 63 -6.31 3.86 2.24
N VAL A 64 -5.48 4.26 3.22
CA VAL A 64 -4.71 5.51 3.17
C VAL A 64 -3.75 5.50 1.98
N GLU A 65 -3.02 4.41 1.75
CA GLU A 65 -2.11 4.26 0.62
C GLU A 65 -2.85 4.42 -0.72
N VAL A 66 -3.95 3.70 -0.92
CA VAL A 66 -4.75 3.77 -2.15
C VAL A 66 -5.33 5.16 -2.37
N LYS A 67 -5.80 5.83 -1.31
CA LYS A 67 -6.32 7.19 -1.40
C LYS A 67 -5.24 8.17 -1.85
N HIS A 68 -4.04 8.12 -1.25
CA HIS A 68 -2.93 8.98 -1.64
C HIS A 68 -2.43 8.66 -3.05
N GLY A 69 -2.36 7.38 -3.42
CA GLY A 69 -1.99 6.95 -4.78
C GLY A 69 -2.91 7.52 -5.84
N ARG A 70 -4.24 7.47 -5.62
CA ARG A 70 -5.23 8.04 -6.57
C ARG A 70 -5.11 9.56 -6.68
N ILE A 71 -4.92 10.26 -5.56
CA ILE A 71 -4.70 11.71 -5.56
C ILE A 71 -3.42 12.05 -6.34
N ALA A 72 -2.34 11.31 -6.10
CA ALA A 72 -1.06 11.50 -6.81
C ALA A 72 -1.18 11.23 -8.32
N GLN A 73 -1.92 10.19 -8.73
CA GLN A 73 -2.16 9.90 -10.14
C GLN A 73 -2.88 11.05 -10.85
N LEU A 74 -3.95 11.57 -10.24
CA LEU A 74 -4.70 12.72 -10.78
C LEU A 74 -3.86 13.99 -10.78
N ALA A 75 -3.10 14.25 -9.70
CA ALA A 75 -2.22 15.42 -9.61
C ALA A 75 -1.10 15.38 -10.65
N PHE A 76 -0.48 14.21 -10.87
CA PHE A 76 0.59 14.05 -11.85
C PHE A 76 0.08 14.25 -13.28
N LEU A 77 -1.02 13.59 -13.64
CA LEU A 77 -1.63 13.75 -14.97
C LEU A 77 -2.13 15.19 -15.17
N GLY A 78 -2.79 15.77 -14.18
CA GLY A 78 -3.27 17.16 -14.23
C GLY A 78 -2.13 18.14 -14.48
N ASN A 79 -1.03 18.02 -13.75
CA ASN A 79 0.15 18.86 -13.92
C ASN A 79 0.77 18.72 -15.33
N ILE A 80 0.83 17.50 -15.89
CA ILE A 80 1.31 17.31 -17.26
C ILE A 80 0.40 18.03 -18.27
N ILE A 81 -0.92 17.88 -18.14
CA ILE A 81 -1.89 18.43 -19.10
C ILE A 81 -1.91 19.96 -19.04
N THR A 82 -1.92 20.56 -17.86
CA THR A 82 -1.94 22.04 -17.73
C THR A 82 -0.64 22.63 -18.26
N ARG A 83 0.51 22.02 -17.93
CA ARG A 83 1.82 22.46 -18.46
C ARG A 83 1.98 22.26 -19.97
N ALA A 84 1.22 21.34 -20.56
CA ALA A 84 1.14 21.19 -22.01
C ALA A 84 0.29 22.28 -22.68
N GLY A 85 -0.32 23.19 -21.91
CA GLY A 85 -1.16 24.28 -22.41
C GLY A 85 -2.57 23.83 -22.80
N ILE A 86 -3.02 22.66 -22.34
CA ILE A 86 -4.34 22.14 -22.66
C ILE A 86 -5.32 22.62 -21.58
N HIS A 87 -6.01 23.70 -21.89
CA HIS A 87 -7.04 24.30 -21.02
C HIS A 87 -8.44 24.09 -21.59
N LEU A 88 -9.45 24.16 -20.70
CA LEU A 88 -10.84 24.15 -21.11
C LEU A 88 -11.16 25.45 -21.88
N PRO A 89 -11.96 25.40 -22.95
CA PRO A 89 -12.37 26.61 -23.64
C PRO A 89 -13.39 27.38 -22.79
N GLY A 90 -13.18 28.70 -22.64
CA GLY A 90 -14.14 29.61 -22.01
C GLY A 90 -13.61 30.35 -20.78
N ALA A 91 -14.53 30.96 -20.05
CA ALA A 91 -14.25 31.69 -18.81
C ALA A 91 -14.49 30.81 -17.58
N ILE A 92 -13.60 30.90 -16.59
CA ILE A 92 -13.74 30.25 -15.28
C ILE A 92 -14.85 30.90 -14.46
N ASP A 93 -15.12 32.18 -14.70
CA ASP A 93 -16.12 32.95 -13.97
C ASP A 93 -17.00 33.83 -14.89
N LYS A 94 -17.99 34.49 -14.30
CA LYS A 94 -18.85 35.44 -15.02
C LYS A 94 -18.21 36.82 -15.19
N SER A 95 -17.04 37.06 -14.58
CA SER A 95 -16.29 38.31 -14.64
C SER A 95 -15.40 38.39 -15.88
N GLY A 96 -15.14 37.23 -16.51
CA GLY A 96 -14.43 37.13 -17.79
C GLY A 96 -13.03 36.55 -17.68
N ASP A 97 -12.62 36.02 -16.52
CA ASP A 97 -11.32 35.36 -16.38
C ASP A 97 -11.32 34.07 -17.20
N THR A 98 -10.33 33.88 -18.08
CA THR A 98 -10.26 32.69 -18.94
C THR A 98 -9.50 31.54 -18.27
N PHE A 99 -9.79 30.30 -18.65
CA PHE A 99 -9.01 29.15 -18.14
C PHE A 99 -7.54 29.21 -18.56
N ASP A 100 -7.21 29.88 -19.67
CA ASP A 100 -5.83 30.03 -20.16
C ASP A 100 -5.03 31.09 -19.40
N SER A 101 -5.70 32.02 -18.72
CA SER A 101 -5.03 33.04 -17.89
C SER A 101 -4.58 32.52 -16.52
N ILE A 102 -4.90 31.27 -16.19
CA ILE A 102 -4.51 30.67 -14.91
C ILE A 102 -3.08 30.12 -15.03
N PRO A 103 -2.14 30.54 -14.17
CA PRO A 103 -0.76 30.05 -14.22
C PRO A 103 -0.66 28.61 -13.73
N ASP A 104 0.39 27.90 -14.15
CA ASP A 104 0.63 26.51 -13.75
C ASP A 104 1.09 26.34 -12.29
N GLY A 105 0.87 25.14 -11.77
CA GLY A 105 1.44 24.68 -10.49
C GLY A 105 0.87 25.41 -9.28
N TRP A 106 1.72 25.73 -8.30
CA TRP A 106 1.30 26.36 -7.05
C TRP A 106 0.69 27.75 -7.23
N ALA A 107 1.03 28.45 -8.32
CA ALA A 107 0.46 29.76 -8.62
C ALA A 107 -1.04 29.66 -9.00
N ALA A 108 -1.48 28.52 -9.56
CA ALA A 108 -2.87 28.28 -9.93
C ALA A 108 -3.82 28.40 -8.75
N ILE A 109 -3.41 27.90 -7.58
CA ILE A 109 -4.24 27.85 -6.37
C ILE A 109 -4.63 29.26 -5.91
N ASN A 110 -3.73 30.23 -6.05
CA ASN A 110 -3.99 31.62 -5.67
C ASN A 110 -4.72 32.41 -6.77
N ALA A 111 -4.72 31.93 -8.01
CA ALA A 111 -5.38 32.56 -9.15
C ALA A 111 -6.83 32.12 -9.33
N ILE A 112 -7.23 30.99 -8.73
CA ILE A 112 -8.62 30.51 -8.76
C ILE A 112 -9.49 31.37 -7.83
N PRO A 113 -10.66 31.86 -8.27
CA PRO A 113 -11.58 32.61 -7.42
C PRO A 113 -11.94 31.83 -6.14
N GLN A 114 -11.84 32.49 -4.98
CA GLN A 114 -11.98 31.84 -3.67
C GLN A 114 -13.34 31.16 -3.45
N GLY A 115 -14.41 31.67 -4.08
CA GLY A 115 -15.74 31.04 -4.06
C GLY A 115 -15.83 29.72 -4.85
N GLY A 116 -14.83 29.39 -5.67
CA GLY A 116 -14.71 28.09 -6.33
C GLY A 116 -13.80 27.09 -5.60
N LEU A 117 -13.07 27.54 -4.58
CA LEU A 117 -12.21 26.70 -3.75
C LEU A 117 -12.93 26.12 -2.51
N LEU A 118 -14.00 26.79 -2.08
CA LEU A 118 -14.84 26.44 -0.93
C LEU A 118 -16.12 25.76 -1.38
#